data_AF-A0A0M8P9L2-F1
#
_entry.id   AF-A0A0M8P9L2-F1
#
_cell.length_a   1.000
_cell.length_b   1.000
_cell.length_c   1.000
_cell.angle_alpha   90.00
_cell.angle_beta   90.00
_cell.angle_gamma   90.00
#
_symmetry.space_group_name_H-M   'P 1'
#
loop_
_entity.id
_entity.type
_entity.pdbx_description
1 polymer ?
#
loop_
_entity_poly.entity_id
_entity_poly.type
_entity_poly.pdbx_seq_one_letter_code
_entity_poly.pdbx_strand_id
1 'polypeptide(L)'
;MTLRYGRRRQACPYSTPPYALQRFACFGLAVTGGTDVAFTADDGRGQSLVYATTASGSVVELTKASSDALCSNVSSVDFGIYAPLSPTSANNNSLTKLQQPLVVSLRHIDKGVTDITLSLRGSHGPQAAAQPLLQLATSYICPHPTLHETEISEIQGPLPQQAPQNGHGSPVLLHRILEYAAHSFPHNIAIDEVTGGRAGSYTRRQVTYEELNAKVWSFADKIQAVLQRLHWPAFQGVQKMVPIFLHNSAELNICMNGISKAGHAFCPLQTDAPEERHRDIPIDLQAPGILGVGSNP
;
A
#
# COMPACT_ATOMS: atom_id res chain seq x y z
N MET A 1 7.28 18.10 -15.71
CA MET A 1 6.14 17.16 -15.73
C MET A 1 6.70 15.79 -16.12
N THR A 2 7.04 14.98 -15.13
CA THR A 2 7.72 13.69 -15.37
C THR A 2 6.69 12.59 -15.29
N LEU A 3 6.32 12.01 -16.44
CA LEU A 3 5.58 10.76 -16.48
C LEU A 3 6.53 9.65 -16.05
N ARG A 4 6.13 8.89 -15.04
CA ARG A 4 6.94 7.81 -14.47
C ARG A 4 6.31 6.49 -14.88
N TYR A 5 7.14 5.61 -15.44
CA TYR A 5 6.69 4.41 -16.13
C TYR A 5 7.08 3.15 -15.34
N GLY A 6 6.12 2.24 -15.19
CA GLY A 6 6.37 0.84 -14.87
C GLY A 6 5.87 -0.03 -16.02
N ARG A 7 6.64 -1.04 -16.43
CA ARG A 7 6.29 -1.95 -17.54
C ARG A 7 6.48 -3.39 -17.12
N ARG A 8 5.49 -4.25 -17.39
CA ARG A 8 5.53 -5.69 -17.08
C ARG A 8 4.88 -6.48 -18.20
N ARG A 9 5.53 -7.56 -18.62
CA ARG A 9 4.98 -8.54 -19.57
C ARG A 9 4.39 -9.70 -18.80
N GLN A 10 3.16 -10.10 -19.11
CA GLN A 10 2.49 -11.21 -18.45
C GLN A 10 1.68 -12.03 -19.44
N ALA A 11 1.71 -13.36 -19.28
CA ALA A 11 0.76 -14.24 -19.95
C ALA A 11 -0.66 -13.93 -19.43
N CYS A 12 -1.55 -13.49 -20.30
CA CYS A 12 -2.91 -13.10 -19.98
C CYS A 12 -3.86 -13.66 -21.06
N PRO A 13 -4.39 -14.88 -20.86
CA PRO A 13 -5.24 -15.55 -21.86
C PRO A 13 -6.66 -14.97 -21.99
N TYR A 14 -7.05 -13.99 -21.15
CA TYR A 14 -8.41 -13.45 -21.06
C TYR A 14 -8.53 -11.97 -21.43
N SER A 15 -7.70 -11.48 -22.34
CA SER A 15 -7.63 -10.06 -22.66
C SER A 15 -8.71 -9.56 -23.63
N THR A 16 -9.97 -9.92 -23.41
CA THR A 16 -11.05 -9.23 -24.12
C THR A 16 -11.27 -7.86 -23.46
N PRO A 17 -11.46 -6.78 -24.25
CA PRO A 17 -11.72 -5.44 -23.72
C PRO A 17 -12.80 -5.36 -22.62
N PRO A 18 -13.97 -6.04 -22.71
CA PRO A 18 -14.96 -5.99 -21.62
C PRO A 18 -14.44 -6.59 -20.30
N TYR A 19 -13.64 -7.66 -20.38
CA TYR A 19 -13.05 -8.28 -19.19
C TYR A 19 -11.98 -7.37 -18.57
N ALA A 20 -11.12 -6.77 -19.40
CA ALA A 20 -10.10 -5.82 -18.95
C ALA A 20 -10.71 -4.60 -18.25
N LEU A 21 -11.82 -4.06 -18.76
CA LEU A 21 -12.53 -2.93 -18.14
C LEU A 21 -13.12 -3.29 -16.78
N GLN A 22 -13.73 -4.49 -16.66
CA GLN A 22 -14.28 -4.95 -15.38
C GLN A 22 -13.19 -5.16 -14.34
N ARG A 23 -12.07 -5.75 -14.73
CA ARG A 23 -10.95 -5.99 -13.81
C ARG A 23 -10.20 -4.70 -13.44
N PHE A 24 -10.13 -3.74 -14.36
CA PHE A 24 -9.61 -2.41 -14.06
C PHE A 24 -10.52 -1.63 -13.12
N ALA A 25 -11.84 -1.77 -13.24
CA ALA A 25 -12.78 -1.22 -12.28
C ALA A 25 -12.59 -1.78 -10.87
N CYS A 26 -12.40 -3.10 -10.74
CA CYS A 26 -12.04 -3.73 -9.46
C CYS A 26 -10.73 -3.14 -8.90
N PHE A 27 -9.73 -2.90 -9.75
CA PHE A 27 -8.48 -2.25 -9.34
C PHE A 27 -8.72 -0.81 -8.86
N GLY A 28 -9.50 -0.02 -9.61
CA GLY A 28 -9.86 1.35 -9.23
C GLY A 28 -10.54 1.40 -7.87
N LEU A 29 -11.58 0.57 -7.66
CA LEU A 29 -12.28 0.45 -6.38
C LEU A 29 -11.36 0.01 -5.23
N ALA A 30 -10.43 -0.92 -5.49
CA ALA A 30 -9.47 -1.38 -4.48
C ALA A 30 -8.47 -0.29 -4.09
N VAL A 31 -7.99 0.50 -5.05
CA VAL A 31 -7.04 1.59 -4.83
C VAL A 31 -7.70 2.79 -4.16
N THR A 32 -8.94 3.13 -4.52
CA THR A 32 -9.68 4.24 -3.90
C THR A 32 -10.29 3.85 -2.56
N GLY A 33 -10.53 2.56 -2.33
CA GLY A 33 -11.26 2.06 -1.16
C GLY A 33 -12.74 2.47 -1.15
N GLY A 34 -13.27 3.01 -2.26
CA GLY A 34 -14.64 3.47 -2.40
C GLY A 34 -15.61 2.40 -2.90
N THR A 35 -16.90 2.71 -2.87
CA THR A 35 -17.98 1.85 -3.43
C THR A 35 -18.25 2.12 -4.90
N ASP A 36 -17.74 3.24 -5.41
CA ASP A 36 -17.87 3.74 -6.76
C ASP A 36 -16.54 4.29 -7.30
N VAL A 37 -16.30 4.12 -8.59
CA VAL A 37 -15.15 4.70 -9.28
C VAL A 37 -15.53 5.08 -10.71
N ALA A 38 -15.11 6.27 -11.14
CA ALA A 38 -15.18 6.67 -12.53
C ALA A 38 -13.79 6.56 -13.17
N PHE A 39 -13.73 6.04 -14.40
CA PHE A 39 -12.50 6.00 -15.17
C PHE A 39 -12.76 6.19 -16.65
N THR A 40 -11.76 6.72 -17.35
CA THR A 40 -11.82 6.85 -18.81
C THR A 40 -11.27 5.58 -19.45
N ALA A 41 -12.04 4.97 -20.35
CA ALA A 41 -11.60 3.85 -21.16
C ALA A 41 -11.37 4.30 -22.59
N ASP A 42 -10.25 3.88 -23.19
CA ASP A 42 -9.94 4.09 -24.60
C ASP A 42 -9.64 2.73 -25.24
N ASP A 43 -10.45 2.35 -26.23
CA ASP A 43 -10.37 1.07 -26.94
C ASP A 43 -9.59 1.16 -28.27
N GLY A 44 -8.97 2.32 -28.52
CA GLY A 44 -8.27 2.65 -29.76
C GLY A 44 -9.16 3.13 -30.91
N ARG A 45 -10.49 3.09 -30.77
CA ARG A 45 -11.46 3.67 -31.71
C ARG A 45 -12.14 4.92 -31.14
N GLY A 46 -12.32 4.98 -29.83
CA GLY A 46 -12.88 6.13 -29.15
C GLY A 46 -12.69 6.07 -27.64
N GLN A 47 -12.96 7.20 -26.99
CA GLN A 47 -12.96 7.31 -25.54
C GLN A 47 -14.37 7.11 -25.00
N SER A 48 -14.49 6.49 -23.83
CA SER A 48 -15.75 6.28 -23.13
C SER A 48 -15.53 6.52 -21.65
N LEU A 49 -16.42 7.28 -21.02
CA LEU A 49 -16.44 7.42 -19.57
C LEU A 49 -17.20 6.23 -18.98
N VAL A 50 -16.55 5.51 -18.07
CA VAL A 50 -17.09 4.32 -17.43
C VAL A 50 -17.24 4.59 -15.95
N TYR A 51 -18.45 4.36 -15.44
CA TYR A 51 -18.75 4.36 -14.02
C TYR A 51 -18.87 2.92 -13.55
N ALA A 52 -18.16 2.60 -12.48
CA ALA A 52 -18.23 1.30 -11.84
C ALA A 52 -18.75 1.46 -10.42
N THR A 53 -19.75 0.66 -10.07
CA THR A 53 -20.30 0.59 -8.72
C THR A 53 -20.25 -0.83 -8.22
N THR A 54 -19.96 -0.98 -6.94
CA THR A 54 -19.99 -2.27 -6.25
C THR A 54 -21.39 -2.45 -5.67
N ALA A 55 -22.21 -3.30 -6.28
CA ALA A 55 -23.45 -3.73 -5.65
C ALA A 55 -23.14 -4.63 -4.45
N SER A 56 -24.09 -4.79 -3.52
CA SER A 56 -24.01 -5.42 -2.18
C SER A 56 -23.40 -6.85 -2.07
N GLY A 57 -22.74 -7.38 -3.09
CA GLY A 57 -21.91 -8.58 -3.01
C GLY A 57 -21.04 -8.75 -4.24
N SER A 58 -19.73 -8.44 -4.11
CA SER A 58 -18.59 -8.79 -5.00
C SER A 58 -18.71 -8.59 -6.53
N VAL A 59 -19.85 -8.15 -7.06
CA VAL A 59 -20.11 -7.96 -8.49
C VAL A 59 -20.01 -6.47 -8.79
N VAL A 60 -19.06 -6.12 -9.67
CA VAL A 60 -18.89 -4.76 -10.17
C VAL A 60 -19.79 -4.58 -11.39
N GLU A 61 -20.73 -3.64 -11.30
CA GLU A 61 -21.57 -3.22 -12.41
C GLU A 61 -20.92 -2.05 -13.15
N LEU A 62 -20.86 -2.14 -14.48
CA LEU A 62 -20.27 -1.10 -15.34
C LEU A 62 -21.37 -0.36 -16.09
N THR A 63 -21.47 0.95 -15.87
CA THR A 63 -22.33 1.85 -16.66
C THR A 63 -21.46 2.72 -17.55
N LYS A 64 -21.67 2.65 -18.88
CA LYS A 64 -20.99 3.53 -19.84
C LYS A 64 -21.82 4.79 -20.09
N ALA A 65 -21.22 5.97 -20.03
CA ALA A 65 -21.89 7.21 -20.39
C ALA A 65 -22.07 7.34 -21.92
N SER A 66 -23.23 7.82 -22.35
CA SER A 66 -23.58 8.08 -23.75
C SER A 66 -22.70 9.17 -24.38
N SER A 67 -22.46 9.07 -25.69
CA SER A 67 -21.48 9.87 -26.46
C SER A 67 -21.58 11.40 -26.32
N ASP A 68 -22.73 11.94 -25.93
CA ASP A 68 -23.00 13.39 -25.88
C ASP A 68 -22.53 14.10 -24.60
N ALA A 69 -22.16 13.35 -23.53
CA ALA A 69 -21.72 13.93 -22.25
C ALA A 69 -20.18 13.98 -22.08
N LEU A 70 -19.41 13.56 -23.08
CA LEU A 70 -17.96 13.31 -22.95
C LEU A 70 -17.07 14.57 -22.91
N CYS A 71 -17.49 15.71 -23.47
CA CYS A 71 -16.54 16.80 -23.73
C CYS A 71 -16.19 17.67 -22.51
N SER A 72 -16.97 17.63 -21.41
CA SER A 72 -16.72 18.47 -20.23
C SER A 72 -16.18 17.73 -19.00
N ASN A 73 -16.41 16.41 -18.88
CA ASN A 73 -16.08 15.66 -17.67
C ASN A 73 -14.86 14.73 -17.77
N VAL A 74 -14.37 14.42 -18.99
CA VAL A 74 -13.27 13.43 -19.19
C VAL A 74 -11.91 13.92 -18.67
N SER A 75 -11.69 15.24 -18.64
CA SER A 75 -10.48 15.85 -18.06
C SER A 75 -10.48 15.91 -16.53
N SER A 76 -11.57 15.53 -15.86
CA SER A 76 -11.72 15.60 -14.40
C SER A 76 -11.56 14.24 -13.70
N VAL A 77 -11.22 13.18 -14.43
CA VAL A 77 -11.22 11.81 -13.91
C VAL A 77 -9.79 11.36 -13.58
N ASP A 78 -9.61 10.81 -12.38
CA ASP A 78 -8.28 10.48 -11.84
C ASP A 78 -7.65 9.21 -12.47
N PHE A 79 -8.48 8.36 -13.10
CA PHE A 79 -8.09 7.05 -13.62
C PHE A 79 -8.39 6.88 -15.11
N GLY A 80 -7.44 6.26 -15.83
CA GLY A 80 -7.57 5.90 -17.23
C GLY A 80 -7.08 4.49 -17.56
N ILE A 81 -7.76 3.82 -18.49
CA ILE A 81 -7.31 2.55 -19.08
C ILE A 81 -7.30 2.64 -20.62
N TYR A 82 -6.16 2.29 -21.21
CA TYR A 82 -5.99 2.11 -22.64
C TYR A 82 -5.93 0.61 -22.96
N ALA A 83 -6.93 0.08 -23.66
CA ALA A 83 -7.04 -1.35 -23.98
C ALA A 83 -7.51 -1.54 -25.44
N PRO A 84 -6.58 -1.44 -26.42
CA PRO A 84 -6.91 -1.48 -27.83
C PRO A 84 -7.41 -2.86 -28.29
N LEU A 85 -8.46 -2.88 -29.12
CA LEU A 85 -9.04 -4.10 -29.71
C LEU A 85 -8.11 -4.82 -30.72
N SER A 86 -7.11 -4.13 -31.27
CA SER A 86 -6.19 -4.66 -32.28
C SER A 86 -4.72 -4.35 -31.93
N PRO A 87 -3.79 -5.32 -32.05
CA PRO A 87 -2.36 -5.12 -31.75
C PRO A 87 -1.66 -4.12 -32.68
N THR A 88 -2.29 -3.75 -33.80
CA THR A 88 -1.73 -2.85 -34.83
C THR A 88 -2.01 -1.36 -34.61
N SER A 89 -2.79 -0.97 -33.60
CA SER A 89 -3.02 0.46 -33.28
C SER A 89 -1.83 1.02 -32.51
N ALA A 90 -0.72 1.22 -33.21
CA ALA A 90 0.48 1.80 -32.65
C ALA A 90 0.26 3.30 -32.33
N ASN A 91 0.46 3.64 -31.05
CA ASN A 91 0.88 4.95 -30.54
C ASN A 91 -0.15 6.08 -30.37
N ASN A 92 -1.43 5.89 -30.65
CA ASN A 92 -2.44 6.91 -30.32
C ASN A 92 -3.00 6.73 -28.91
N ASN A 93 -2.13 6.66 -27.89
CA ASN A 93 -2.58 6.71 -26.49
C ASN A 93 -2.95 8.16 -26.14
N SER A 94 -4.18 8.55 -26.48
CA SER A 94 -4.70 9.90 -26.21
C SER A 94 -4.88 10.15 -24.70
N LEU A 95 -4.98 9.09 -23.88
CA LEU A 95 -5.09 9.20 -22.42
C LEU A 95 -3.80 9.71 -21.75
N THR A 96 -2.62 9.36 -22.27
CA THR A 96 -1.36 9.95 -21.77
C THR A 96 -1.23 11.44 -22.13
N LYS A 97 -1.92 11.91 -23.17
CA LYS A 97 -2.00 13.35 -23.51
C LYS A 97 -3.00 14.11 -22.62
N LEU A 98 -4.02 13.43 -22.08
CA LEU A 98 -5.05 14.01 -21.21
C LEU A 98 -4.57 14.31 -19.78
N GLN A 99 -3.28 14.09 -19.48
CA GLN A 99 -2.65 14.38 -18.19
C GLN A 99 -3.32 13.74 -16.95
N GLN A 100 -4.01 12.62 -17.13
CA GLN A 100 -4.67 11.93 -16.02
C GLN A 100 -3.65 11.49 -14.96
N PRO A 101 -4.01 11.53 -13.66
CA PRO A 101 -3.15 11.12 -12.55
C PRO A 101 -2.57 9.71 -12.72
N LEU A 102 -3.39 8.72 -13.08
CA LEU A 102 -2.97 7.33 -13.24
C LEU A 102 -3.58 6.71 -14.52
N VAL A 103 -2.72 6.21 -15.41
CA VAL A 103 -3.13 5.54 -16.66
C VAL A 103 -2.51 4.15 -16.75
N VAL A 104 -3.32 3.12 -16.97
CA VAL A 104 -2.88 1.76 -17.29
C VAL A 104 -3.08 1.48 -18.77
N SER A 105 -2.03 1.04 -19.45
CA SER A 105 -2.05 0.70 -20.88
C SER A 105 -1.77 -0.78 -21.07
N LEU A 106 -2.66 -1.46 -21.77
CA LEU A 106 -2.55 -2.85 -22.16
C LEU A 106 -2.14 -2.92 -23.62
N ARG A 107 -1.07 -3.65 -23.95
CA ARG A 107 -0.65 -3.89 -25.34
C ARG A 107 -0.47 -5.38 -25.56
N HIS A 108 -1.21 -5.94 -26.50
CA HIS A 108 -1.02 -7.33 -26.93
C HIS A 108 0.23 -7.45 -27.77
N ILE A 109 1.19 -8.28 -27.34
CA ILE A 109 2.43 -8.54 -28.09
C ILE A 109 2.27 -9.79 -28.94
N ASP A 110 1.87 -10.92 -28.34
CA ASP A 110 1.78 -12.24 -28.99
C ASP A 110 0.57 -13.03 -28.47
N LYS A 111 0.31 -14.22 -29.02
CA LYS A 111 -0.78 -15.13 -28.61
C LYS A 111 -0.72 -15.41 -27.09
N GLY A 112 -1.51 -14.65 -26.33
CA GLY A 112 -1.66 -14.79 -24.88
C GLY A 112 -0.67 -13.98 -24.04
N VAL A 113 0.17 -13.09 -24.60
CA VAL A 113 1.08 -12.23 -23.82
C VAL A 113 0.67 -10.76 -23.93
N THR A 114 0.39 -10.15 -22.78
CA THR A 114 0.00 -8.74 -22.67
C THR A 114 1.07 -7.96 -21.92
N ASP A 115 1.47 -6.84 -22.50
CA ASP A 115 2.38 -5.87 -21.92
C ASP A 115 1.57 -4.79 -21.22
N ILE A 116 1.71 -4.73 -19.90
CA ILE A 116 0.99 -3.82 -19.02
C ILE A 116 1.96 -2.70 -18.66
N THR A 117 1.59 -1.48 -19.01
CA THR A 117 2.35 -0.27 -18.67
C THR A 117 1.52 0.63 -17.79
N LEU A 118 2.04 1.02 -16.63
CA LEU A 118 1.41 2.00 -15.74
C LEU A 118 2.17 3.31 -15.83
N SER A 119 1.42 4.40 -16.04
CA SER A 119 1.91 5.76 -16.04
C SER A 119 1.32 6.52 -14.87
N LEU A 120 2.16 6.97 -13.95
CA LEU A 120 1.76 7.80 -12.81
C LEU A 120 2.33 9.21 -12.98
N ARG A 121 1.47 10.22 -12.82
CA ARG A 121 1.89 11.63 -12.86
C ARG A 121 2.63 11.95 -11.57
N GLY A 122 3.84 12.53 -11.69
CA GLY A 122 4.68 12.83 -10.53
C GLY A 122 4.09 13.79 -9.48
N SER A 123 3.02 14.52 -9.80
CA SER A 123 2.28 15.35 -8.84
C SER A 123 1.29 14.56 -7.96
N HIS A 124 0.99 13.31 -8.30
CA HIS A 124 -0.01 12.48 -7.62
C HIS A 124 0.58 11.22 -6.97
N GLY A 125 1.91 11.05 -7.01
CA GLY A 125 2.56 10.01 -6.22
C GLY A 125 4.06 9.85 -6.46
N PRO A 126 4.78 9.27 -5.48
CA PRO A 126 6.21 9.03 -5.57
C PRO A 126 6.51 7.92 -6.60
N GLN A 127 7.73 7.94 -7.17
CA GLN A 127 8.15 6.90 -8.13
C GLN A 127 8.09 5.50 -7.52
N ALA A 128 8.36 5.40 -6.21
CA ALA A 128 8.28 4.16 -5.45
C ALA A 128 6.90 3.50 -5.50
N ALA A 129 5.81 4.26 -5.71
CA ALA A 129 4.46 3.71 -5.79
C ALA A 129 4.14 3.10 -7.17
N ALA A 130 4.87 3.46 -8.24
CA ALA A 130 4.56 3.02 -9.60
C ALA A 130 4.70 1.50 -9.77
N GLN A 131 5.70 0.89 -9.13
CA GLN A 131 5.95 -0.55 -9.18
C GLN A 131 4.90 -1.37 -8.39
N PRO A 132 4.61 -1.07 -7.11
CA PRO A 132 3.52 -1.71 -6.37
C PRO A 132 2.16 -1.56 -7.05
N LEU A 133 1.85 -0.36 -7.57
CA LEU A 133 0.60 -0.13 -8.31
C LEU A 133 0.55 -0.92 -9.62
N LEU A 134 1.68 -1.06 -10.33
CA LEU A 134 1.75 -1.90 -11.51
C LEU A 134 1.54 -3.38 -11.16
N GLN A 135 2.14 -3.86 -10.07
CA GLN A 135 1.98 -5.23 -9.60
C GLN A 135 0.53 -5.52 -9.22
N LEU A 136 -0.11 -4.58 -8.52
CA LEU A 136 -1.52 -4.66 -8.16
C LEU A 136 -2.42 -4.61 -9.39
N ALA A 137 -2.22 -3.64 -10.30
CA ALA A 137 -2.97 -3.57 -11.55
C ALA A 137 -2.83 -4.87 -12.36
N THR A 138 -1.63 -5.45 -12.38
CA THR A 138 -1.37 -6.72 -13.08
C THR A 138 -2.10 -7.89 -12.44
N SER A 139 -2.10 -8.02 -11.10
CA SER A 139 -2.79 -9.11 -10.41
C SER A 139 -4.31 -9.02 -10.57
N TYR A 140 -4.85 -7.80 -10.60
CA TYR A 140 -6.26 -7.58 -10.89
C TYR A 140 -6.58 -7.91 -12.35
N ILE A 141 -5.82 -7.42 -13.32
CA ILE A 141 -6.12 -7.62 -14.74
C ILE A 141 -5.92 -9.08 -15.19
N CYS A 142 -4.95 -9.82 -14.63
CA CYS A 142 -4.64 -11.20 -15.00
C CYS A 142 -4.67 -12.15 -13.78
N PRO A 143 -5.86 -12.62 -13.34
CA PRO A 143 -6.03 -13.41 -12.11
C PRO A 143 -5.64 -14.90 -12.19
N HIS A 144 -4.84 -15.33 -13.17
CA HIS A 144 -4.27 -16.68 -13.20
C HIS A 144 -2.77 -16.61 -13.49
N PRO A 145 -1.92 -16.40 -12.48
CA PRO A 145 -0.51 -16.71 -12.60
C PRO A 145 -0.38 -18.24 -12.66
N THR A 146 0.23 -18.77 -13.72
CA THR A 146 0.72 -20.15 -13.71
C THR A 146 1.78 -20.24 -12.62
N LEU A 147 1.39 -20.76 -11.46
CA LEU A 147 2.23 -21.09 -10.32
C LEU A 147 3.11 -22.30 -10.66
N HIS A 148 4.05 -22.12 -11.58
CA HIS A 148 5.13 -23.07 -11.82
C HIS A 148 6.35 -22.31 -12.32
N GLU A 149 7.02 -21.64 -11.38
CA GLU A 149 8.46 -21.61 -11.20
C GLU A 149 8.76 -20.68 -10.03
N THR A 150 8.96 -21.33 -8.89
CA THR A 150 9.74 -20.91 -7.72
C THR A 150 9.85 -19.40 -7.51
N GLU A 151 8.86 -18.94 -6.76
CA GLU A 151 8.91 -17.84 -5.81
C GLU A 151 10.32 -17.55 -5.26
N ILE A 152 10.91 -16.45 -5.71
CA ILE A 152 11.78 -15.62 -4.88
C ILE A 152 11.38 -14.17 -5.21
N SER A 153 10.46 -13.61 -4.42
CA SER A 153 10.30 -12.15 -4.40
C SER A 153 11.50 -11.60 -3.63
N GLU A 154 12.61 -11.37 -4.32
CA GLU A 154 13.66 -10.51 -3.78
C GLU A 154 13.08 -9.10 -3.70
N ILE A 155 12.70 -8.70 -2.49
CA ILE A 155 12.44 -7.30 -2.14
C ILE A 155 13.79 -6.59 -2.23
N GLN A 156 14.18 -6.20 -3.43
CA GLN A 156 15.15 -5.14 -3.67
C GLN A 156 14.42 -3.96 -4.29
N GLY A 157 13.59 -3.30 -3.47
CA GLY A 157 13.38 -1.88 -3.70
C GLY A 157 14.75 -1.20 -3.66
N PRO A 158 15.04 -0.18 -4.47
CA PRO A 158 16.24 0.59 -4.25
C PRO A 158 16.16 1.08 -2.81
N LEU A 159 17.01 0.56 -1.94
CA LEU A 159 17.39 1.26 -0.73
C LEU A 159 17.67 2.69 -1.20
N PRO A 160 17.08 3.73 -0.57
CA PRO A 160 17.41 5.09 -0.94
C PRO A 160 18.94 5.16 -0.98
N GLN A 161 19.49 5.40 -2.18
CA GLN A 161 20.94 5.28 -2.44
C GLN A 161 21.75 6.21 -1.54
N GLN A 162 21.06 7.13 -0.86
CA GLN A 162 21.51 7.82 0.31
C GLN A 162 20.43 7.64 1.38
N ALA A 163 20.79 7.02 2.51
CA ALA A 163 19.98 7.15 3.73
C ALA A 163 19.64 8.63 3.89
N PRO A 164 18.39 9.02 4.20
CA PRO A 164 18.07 10.42 4.41
C PRO A 164 19.09 10.96 5.41
N GLN A 165 19.95 11.87 4.94
CA GLN A 165 20.99 12.48 5.76
C GLN A 165 20.41 13.80 6.22
N ASN A 166 20.54 14.10 7.51
CA ASN A 166 20.41 15.48 7.93
C ASN A 166 21.49 16.28 7.17
N GLY A 167 21.31 17.60 6.97
CA GLY A 167 22.30 18.47 6.30
C GLY A 167 23.71 18.49 6.94
N HIS A 168 23.95 17.67 7.96
CA HIS A 168 25.18 17.47 8.72
C HIS A 168 25.77 16.05 8.59
N GLY A 169 25.29 15.20 7.67
CA GLY A 169 25.87 13.87 7.43
C GLY A 169 25.54 12.80 8.49
N SER A 170 24.62 13.08 9.42
CA SER A 170 24.14 12.10 10.40
C SER A 170 22.94 11.31 9.87
N PRO A 171 22.83 10.00 10.19
CA PRO A 171 21.71 9.18 9.78
C PRO A 171 20.40 9.72 10.37
N VAL A 172 19.35 9.76 9.57
CA VAL A 172 18.01 10.14 10.04
C VAL A 172 17.43 9.03 10.92
N LEU A 173 16.94 9.43 12.10
CA LEU A 173 16.25 8.53 13.03
C LEU A 173 14.93 8.08 12.41
N LEU A 174 14.57 6.80 12.59
CA LEU A 174 13.37 6.21 11.99
C LEU A 174 12.09 7.00 12.32
N HIS A 175 11.93 7.43 13.57
CA HIS A 175 10.75 8.19 14.00
C HIS A 175 10.63 9.56 13.33
N ARG A 176 11.73 10.17 12.86
CA ARG A 176 11.67 11.44 12.11
C ARG A 176 11.04 11.28 10.74
N ILE A 177 11.14 10.09 10.13
CA ILE A 177 10.50 9.80 8.84
C ILE A 177 8.98 9.86 9.02
N LEU A 178 8.47 9.30 10.14
CA LEU A 178 7.05 9.34 10.49
C LEU A 178 6.58 10.79 10.76
N GLU A 179 7.35 11.57 11.52
CA GLU A 179 7.03 12.97 11.80
C GLU A 179 6.96 13.82 10.52
N TYR A 180 7.94 13.64 9.63
CA TYR A 180 7.96 14.31 8.33
C TYR A 180 6.75 13.93 7.47
N ALA A 181 6.40 12.64 7.43
CA ALA A 181 5.24 12.16 6.70
C ALA A 181 3.91 12.69 7.27
N ALA A 182 3.79 12.75 8.60
CA ALA A 182 2.62 13.33 9.26
C ALA A 182 2.47 14.84 9.01
N HIS A 183 3.58 15.57 8.90
CA HIS A 183 3.52 16.99 8.55
C HIS A 183 3.23 17.22 7.06
N SER A 184 3.85 16.44 6.18
CA SER A 184 3.76 16.63 4.73
C SER A 184 2.47 16.07 4.12
N PHE A 185 1.95 14.99 4.70
CA PHE A 185 0.82 14.23 4.18
C PHE A 185 -0.14 13.79 5.31
N PRO A 186 -0.70 14.74 6.09
CA PRO A 186 -1.44 14.43 7.32
C PRO A 186 -2.65 13.51 7.10
N HIS A 187 -3.40 13.74 6.01
CA HIS A 187 -4.63 13.00 5.70
C HIS A 187 -4.39 11.69 4.93
N ASN A 188 -3.14 11.37 4.57
CA ASN A 188 -2.85 10.11 3.89
C ASN A 188 -2.96 8.95 4.89
N ILE A 189 -3.47 7.82 4.41
CA ILE A 189 -3.54 6.59 5.21
C ILE A 189 -2.13 6.06 5.45
N ALA A 190 -1.76 5.89 6.72
CA ALA A 190 -0.50 5.29 7.14
C ALA A 190 -0.65 3.80 7.43
N ILE A 191 -1.78 3.41 8.04
CA ILE A 191 -2.10 2.02 8.35
C ILE A 191 -3.51 1.73 7.85
N ASP A 192 -3.65 0.64 7.11
CA ASP A 192 -4.93 0.11 6.65
C ASP A 192 -5.05 -1.33 7.16
N GLU A 193 -5.68 -1.46 8.32
CA GLU A 193 -5.85 -2.72 9.04
C GLU A 193 -7.14 -3.40 8.60
N VAL A 194 -7.05 -4.68 8.23
CA VAL A 194 -8.22 -5.50 7.89
C VAL A 194 -8.24 -6.72 8.80
N THR A 195 -9.24 -6.78 9.67
CA THR A 195 -9.41 -7.85 10.65
C THR A 195 -10.62 -8.69 10.30
N GLY A 196 -10.42 -9.99 10.06
CA GLY A 196 -11.48 -10.95 9.76
C GLY A 196 -12.05 -11.61 11.01
N GLY A 197 -13.38 -11.63 11.15
CA GLY A 197 -14.10 -12.40 12.17
C GLY A 197 -14.36 -13.85 11.74
N ARG A 198 -14.54 -14.74 12.72
CA ARG A 198 -14.98 -16.15 12.55
C ARG A 198 -16.44 -16.25 12.04
N ALA A 199 -16.76 -15.60 10.93
CA ALA A 199 -18.04 -15.67 10.22
C ALA A 199 -18.01 -14.97 8.83
N GLY A 200 -16.84 -14.60 8.30
CA GLY A 200 -16.74 -13.89 7.01
C GLY A 200 -17.07 -12.39 7.06
N SER A 201 -17.26 -11.82 8.26
CA SER A 201 -17.32 -10.37 8.46
C SER A 201 -15.91 -9.82 8.60
N TYR A 202 -15.55 -8.84 7.76
CA TYR A 202 -14.28 -8.13 7.83
C TYR A 202 -14.51 -6.73 8.37
N THR A 203 -13.67 -6.32 9.30
CA THR A 203 -13.61 -4.94 9.80
C THR A 203 -12.37 -4.29 9.23
N ARG A 204 -12.55 -3.13 8.59
CA ARG A 204 -11.44 -2.32 8.07
C ARG A 204 -11.27 -1.10 8.96
N ARG A 205 -10.04 -0.83 9.37
CA ARG A 205 -9.68 0.32 10.18
C ARG A 205 -8.52 1.04 9.50
N GLN A 206 -8.75 2.30 9.16
CA GLN A 206 -7.73 3.16 8.58
C GLN A 206 -7.22 4.13 9.65
N VAL A 207 -5.92 4.36 9.65
CA VAL A 207 -5.26 5.34 10.52
C VAL A 207 -4.42 6.25 9.64
N THR A 208 -4.65 7.55 9.73
CA THR A 208 -3.89 8.54 8.96
C THR A 208 -2.49 8.75 9.53
N TYR A 209 -1.58 9.38 8.78
CA TYR A 209 -0.26 9.74 9.30
C TYR A 209 -0.34 10.70 10.49
N GLU A 210 -1.28 11.64 10.47
CA GLU A 210 -1.51 12.56 11.59
C GLU A 210 -1.95 11.80 12.85
N GLU A 211 -2.95 10.93 12.74
CA GLU A 211 -3.46 10.13 13.85
C GLU A 211 -2.40 9.16 14.39
N LEU A 212 -1.66 8.51 13.49
CA LEU A 212 -0.57 7.60 13.87
C LEU A 212 0.50 8.35 14.65
N ASN A 213 0.96 9.50 14.15
CA ASN A 213 1.99 10.28 14.82
C ASN A 213 1.53 10.80 16.19
N ALA A 214 0.27 11.23 16.32
CA ALA A 214 -0.29 11.64 17.61
C ALA A 214 -0.34 10.47 18.62
N LYS A 215 -0.75 9.27 18.17
CA LYS A 215 -0.76 8.05 19.00
C LYS A 215 0.65 7.64 19.41
N VAL A 216 1.60 7.68 18.48
CA VAL A 216 3.03 7.38 18.72
C VAL A 216 3.63 8.35 19.72
N TRP A 217 3.33 9.66 19.60
CA TRP A 217 3.78 10.66 20.55
C TRP A 217 3.24 10.39 21.95
N SER A 218 1.92 10.22 22.08
CA SER A 218 1.28 9.93 23.37
C SER A 218 1.82 8.65 24.00
N PHE A 219 2.07 7.63 23.18
CA PHE A 219 2.64 6.37 23.65
C PHE A 219 4.08 6.54 24.13
N ALA A 220 4.92 7.29 23.40
CA ALA A 220 6.31 7.57 23.77
C ALA A 220 6.41 8.23 25.15
N ASP A 221 5.56 9.22 25.44
CA ASP A 221 5.52 9.88 26.76
C ASP A 221 5.13 8.90 27.87
N LYS A 222 4.12 8.04 27.62
CA LYS A 222 3.64 7.06 28.59
C LYS A 222 4.68 5.98 28.88
N ILE A 223 5.29 5.41 27.83
CA ILE A 223 6.28 4.34 28.01
C ILE A 223 7.54 4.88 28.70
N GLN A 224 7.93 6.12 28.40
CA GLN A 224 9.04 6.77 29.09
C GLN A 224 8.78 6.87 30.60
N ALA A 225 7.58 7.32 31.00
CA ALA A 225 7.20 7.41 32.41
C ALA A 225 7.17 6.03 33.10
N VAL A 226 6.69 4.99 32.43
CA VAL A 226 6.70 3.61 32.94
C VAL A 226 8.13 3.13 33.13
N LEU A 227 8.97 3.27 32.10
CA LEU A 227 10.35 2.81 32.14
C LEU A 227 11.19 3.56 33.17
N GLN A 228 10.92 4.84 33.45
CA GLN A 228 11.61 5.59 34.52
C GLN A 228 11.24 5.11 35.92
N ARG A 229 10.01 4.62 36.12
CA ARG A 229 9.53 4.12 37.41
C ARG A 229 9.95 2.69 37.69
N LEU A 230 10.10 1.88 36.64
CA LEU A 230 10.54 0.50 36.75
C LEU A 230 12.07 0.44 36.72
N HIS A 231 12.66 -0.43 37.56
CA HIS A 231 14.08 -0.75 37.51
C HIS A 231 14.38 -1.64 36.30
N TRP A 232 14.34 -1.05 35.11
CA TRP A 232 14.62 -1.73 33.85
C TRP A 232 16.13 -1.76 33.58
N PRO A 233 16.74 -2.92 33.25
CA PRO A 233 18.17 -3.00 32.98
C PRO A 233 18.56 -2.22 31.72
N ALA A 234 19.77 -1.67 31.75
CA ALA A 234 20.35 -1.08 30.55
C ALA A 234 20.64 -2.18 29.52
N PHE A 235 20.13 -2.01 28.30
CA PHE A 235 20.46 -2.84 27.16
C PHE A 235 21.68 -2.31 26.42
N GLN A 236 21.67 -1.02 26.07
CA GLN A 236 22.80 -0.34 25.42
C GLN A 236 22.89 1.11 25.90
N GLY A 237 23.93 1.43 26.67
CA GLY A 237 24.04 2.74 27.32
C GLY A 237 22.85 3.00 28.25
N VAL A 238 22.05 4.02 27.97
CA VAL A 238 20.82 4.34 28.72
C VAL A 238 19.56 3.71 28.11
N GLN A 239 19.70 2.99 26.98
CA GLN A 239 18.57 2.40 26.28
C GLN A 239 18.09 1.14 26.99
N LYS A 240 16.77 0.95 27.00
CA LYS A 240 16.08 -0.21 27.55
C LYS A 240 15.52 -1.02 26.39
N MET A 241 15.52 -2.35 26.49
CA MET A 241 14.88 -3.22 25.52
C MET A 241 13.54 -3.69 26.05
N VAL A 242 12.45 -3.36 25.36
CA VAL A 242 11.07 -3.65 25.78
C VAL A 242 10.48 -4.79 24.93
N PRO A 243 10.22 -5.97 25.51
CA PRO A 243 9.48 -7.03 24.82
C PRO A 243 8.03 -6.61 24.57
N ILE A 244 7.53 -6.86 23.36
CA ILE A 244 6.16 -6.56 22.96
C ILE A 244 5.47 -7.87 22.57
N PHE A 245 4.44 -8.25 23.32
CA PHE A 245 3.59 -9.40 23.02
C PHE A 245 2.25 -8.92 22.47
N LEU A 246 2.23 -8.65 21.16
CA LEU A 246 1.04 -8.23 20.41
C LEU A 246 1.02 -8.91 19.06
N HIS A 247 -0.17 -9.24 18.59
CA HIS A 247 -0.42 -9.68 17.21
C HIS A 247 -0.08 -8.56 16.22
N ASN A 248 0.05 -8.90 14.94
CA ASN A 248 0.21 -7.89 13.90
C ASN A 248 -1.03 -6.99 13.83
N SER A 249 -0.92 -5.77 14.35
CA SER A 249 -2.00 -4.80 14.44
C SER A 249 -1.49 -3.36 14.34
N ALA A 250 -2.41 -2.40 14.21
CA ALA A 250 -2.07 -0.98 14.28
C ALA A 250 -1.37 -0.61 15.60
N GLU A 251 -1.78 -1.22 16.72
CA GLU A 251 -1.20 -0.99 18.05
C GLU A 251 0.24 -1.47 18.14
N LEU A 252 0.59 -2.62 17.52
CA LEU A 252 1.98 -3.07 17.46
C LEU A 252 2.86 -2.01 16.77
N ASN A 253 2.40 -1.45 15.66
CA ASN A 253 3.11 -0.39 14.94
C ASN A 253 3.29 0.88 15.79
N ILE A 254 2.24 1.29 16.52
CA ILE A 254 2.30 2.42 17.44
C ILE A 254 3.34 2.17 18.55
N CYS A 255 3.36 0.97 19.13
CA CYS A 255 4.29 0.61 20.20
C CYS A 255 5.74 0.65 19.71
N MET A 256 6.04 0.03 18.56
CA MET A 256 7.39 0.00 17.99
C MET A 256 7.93 1.41 17.70
N ASN A 257 7.12 2.26 17.05
CA ASN A 257 7.50 3.64 16.76
C ASN A 257 7.59 4.48 18.03
N GLY A 258 6.69 4.29 19.00
CA GLY A 258 6.69 5.01 20.27
C GLY A 258 7.89 4.67 21.15
N ILE A 259 8.27 3.39 21.25
CA ILE A 259 9.48 2.96 21.97
C ILE A 259 10.74 3.53 21.30
N SER A 260 10.81 3.46 19.97
CA SER A 260 11.91 4.05 19.20
C SER A 260 12.01 5.56 19.39
N LYS A 261 10.86 6.25 19.48
CA LYS A 261 10.76 7.69 19.71
C LYS A 261 11.17 8.08 21.13
N ALA A 262 10.86 7.24 22.12
CA ALA A 262 11.37 7.40 23.49
C ALA A 262 12.88 7.14 23.62
N GLY A 263 13.55 6.70 22.54
CA GLY A 263 15.00 6.43 22.53
C GLY A 263 15.36 5.05 23.07
N HIS A 264 14.40 4.14 23.10
CA HIS A 264 14.55 2.77 23.60
C HIS A 264 14.42 1.75 22.46
N ALA A 265 14.85 0.51 22.73
CA ALA A 265 14.75 -0.61 21.81
C ALA A 265 13.49 -1.43 22.11
N PHE A 266 12.95 -2.09 21.09
CA PHE A 266 11.80 -2.99 21.24
C PHE A 266 12.14 -4.39 20.72
N CYS A 267 11.46 -5.40 21.25
CA CYS A 267 11.58 -6.79 20.81
C CYS A 267 10.18 -7.40 20.62
N PRO A 268 9.66 -7.48 19.38
CA PRO A 268 8.37 -8.11 19.13
C PRO A 268 8.47 -9.62 19.36
N LEU A 269 7.59 -10.14 20.22
CA LEU A 269 7.44 -11.55 20.49
C LEU A 269 6.36 -12.12 19.57
N GLN A 270 6.70 -13.17 18.85
CA GLN A 270 5.76 -13.89 17.98
C GLN A 270 4.70 -14.58 18.83
N THR A 271 3.43 -14.16 18.71
CA THR A 271 2.30 -14.71 19.48
C THR A 271 2.01 -16.18 19.13
N ASP A 272 2.46 -16.63 17.96
CA ASP A 272 2.34 -18.01 17.46
C ASP A 272 3.56 -18.89 17.76
N ALA A 273 4.58 -18.34 18.43
CA ALA A 273 5.73 -19.13 18.85
C ALA A 273 5.37 -20.11 19.99
N PRO A 274 6.14 -21.21 20.16
CA PRO A 274 5.97 -22.12 21.29
C PRO A 274 6.13 -21.41 22.62
N GLU A 275 5.42 -21.87 23.67
CA GLU A 275 5.45 -21.25 25.00
C GLU A 275 6.84 -21.12 25.63
N GLU A 276 7.77 -22.01 25.27
CA GLU A 276 9.18 -21.93 25.68
C GLU A 276 9.78 -20.59 25.24
N ARG A 277 9.52 -20.15 24.00
CA ARG A 277 10.02 -18.89 23.46
C ARG A 277 9.40 -17.67 24.16
N HIS A 278 8.16 -17.77 24.64
CA HIS A 278 7.52 -16.68 25.39
C HIS A 278 8.10 -16.53 26.80
N ARG A 279 8.67 -17.60 27.36
CA ARG A 279 9.36 -17.56 28.66
C ARG A 279 10.83 -17.19 28.52
N ASP A 280 11.54 -17.82 27.58
CA ASP A 280 12.99 -17.72 27.48
C ASP A 280 13.45 -16.35 26.99
N ILE A 281 12.75 -15.76 26.00
CA ILE A 281 13.16 -14.47 25.44
C ILE A 281 13.12 -13.34 26.49
N PRO A 282 12.03 -13.11 27.26
CA PRO A 282 12.03 -12.10 28.31
C PRO A 282 13.11 -12.33 29.37
N ILE A 283 13.43 -13.59 29.70
CA ILE A 283 14.49 -13.96 30.64
C ILE A 283 15.86 -13.56 30.08
N ASP A 284 16.14 -13.89 28.82
CA ASP A 284 17.39 -13.53 28.14
C ASP A 284 17.56 -12.01 28.04
N LEU A 285 16.46 -11.29 27.85
CA LEU A 285 16.41 -9.84 27.83
C LEU A 285 16.51 -9.20 29.22
N GLN A 286 16.47 -10.01 30.28
CA GLN A 286 16.37 -9.57 31.68
C GLN A 286 15.22 -8.57 31.89
N ALA A 287 14.18 -8.68 31.07
CA ALA A 287 13.10 -7.70 31.06
C ALA A 287 12.22 -7.92 32.30
N PRO A 288 12.01 -6.89 33.15
CA PRO A 288 11.16 -7.01 34.34
C PRO A 288 9.67 -7.10 34.00
N GLY A 289 9.29 -6.96 32.72
CA GLY A 289 7.93 -7.07 32.25
C GLY A 289 7.84 -7.16 30.72
N ILE A 290 6.61 -7.38 30.24
CA ILE A 290 6.28 -7.48 28.83
C ILE A 290 5.15 -6.47 28.53
N LEU A 291 5.20 -5.84 27.37
CA LEU A 291 4.12 -4.99 26.88
C LEU A 291 3.12 -5.83 26.09
N GLY A 292 1.89 -5.97 26.58
CA GLY A 292 0.83 -6.67 25.85
C GLY A 292 -0.57 -6.22 26.29
N VAL A 293 -1.60 -6.92 25.79
CA VAL A 293 -3.02 -6.61 26.08
C VAL A 293 -3.61 -7.68 27.01
N GLY A 294 -4.16 -7.25 28.15
CA GLY A 294 -4.85 -8.12 29.10
C GLY A 294 -4.11 -8.29 30.43
N SER A 295 -4.70 -9.08 31.34
CA SER A 295 -4.17 -9.28 32.70
C SER A 295 -2.98 -10.24 32.75
N ASN A 296 -2.80 -11.07 31.72
CA ASN A 296 -1.66 -11.95 31.52
C ASN A 296 -1.41 -12.06 30.00
N PRO A 297 -0.77 -11.03 29.41
CA PRO A 297 -0.44 -11.02 27.99
C PRO A 297 0.53 -12.14 27.66
#